data_AF-A0A090W7J7-F1
#
_entry.id   AF-A0A090W7J7-F1
#
_cell.length_a   1.000
_cell.length_b   1.000
_cell.length_c   1.000
_cell.angle_alpha   90.00
_cell.angle_beta   90.00
_cell.angle_gamma   90.00
#
_symmetry.space_group_name_H-M   'P 1'
#
loop_
_entity.id
_entity.type
_entity.pdbx_description
1 polymer ?
#
loop_
_entity_poly.entity_id
_entity_poly.type
_entity_poly.pdbx_seq_one_letter_code
_entity_poly.pdbx_strand_id
1 'polypeptide(L)'
;MLLVYTHKISPRLNYVFKHICTRVLGIDVTFTTKVEKFIAHDSIKMSYTKQALGNEFFVKSNDLLFEQGLNDIEINIMDWGHSKCFFFNGDKSAIPFDIFAASFYLLSRYEEYLPHVKDEFGRFTASESIAYKHKFLHQPVVDIWAYKFKEALQKQFPDFEFPTKTYSIKPIIDVPNPYRYKLSGIMRTIGGTLKDVFRFKFKSLYTRFMVLMHFSHDPYDTFKYVINKQKQSKFRFSFFFLLGEYSTYDKGANVNNKSFISLIKHVGDYSNVGLKISYFAIDDADVLKKEKTKIEDIINKPLRASRQSFSKLNLPETYRNLIELNIKEDYTMGYVNEIGFRAGSCTPFLFYDLDYEIQTPLKICPYHVMDFALLKHKSLLDKKRVLNNIINEVKQVNGQFVSVFHNYTLSYSDRWSGFKDLFNIILESGNNEN
;
A
#
# COMPACT_ATOMS: atom_id res chain seq x y z
N MET A 1 13.35 -2.48 -25.66
CA MET A 1 14.03 -2.23 -24.38
C MET A 1 14.61 -0.83 -24.42
N LEU A 2 14.32 0.01 -23.43
CA LEU A 2 14.86 1.37 -23.32
C LEU A 2 16.34 1.34 -22.94
N LEU A 3 17.20 1.95 -23.76
CA LEU A 3 18.60 2.20 -23.40
C LEU A 3 18.75 3.63 -22.85
N VAL A 4 19.25 3.75 -21.62
CA VAL A 4 19.49 5.03 -20.95
C VAL A 4 20.99 5.29 -20.86
N TYR A 5 21.46 6.35 -21.52
CA TYR A 5 22.80 6.87 -21.29
C TYR A 5 22.83 7.73 -20.03
N THR A 6 23.83 7.53 -19.17
CA THR A 6 24.10 8.38 -17.99
C THR A 6 25.59 8.41 -17.71
N HIS A 7 26.07 9.46 -17.05
CA HIS A 7 27.48 9.59 -16.66
C HIS A 7 27.88 8.63 -15.53
N LYS A 8 26.92 8.20 -14.69
CA LYS A 8 27.14 7.27 -13.56
C LYS A 8 25.92 6.39 -13.37
N ILE A 9 26.12 5.08 -13.21
CA ILE A 9 25.04 4.14 -12.90
C ILE A 9 24.99 3.95 -11.39
N SER A 10 24.04 4.57 -10.70
CA SER A 10 23.86 4.46 -9.24
C SER A 10 22.75 3.46 -8.86
N PRO A 11 22.68 3.02 -7.59
CA PRO A 11 21.56 2.23 -7.09
C PRO A 11 20.21 2.94 -7.19
N ARG A 12 20.15 4.24 -6.82
CA ARG A 12 18.94 5.08 -6.90
C ARG A 12 18.39 5.19 -8.32
N LEU A 13 19.28 5.44 -9.29
CA LEU A 13 18.93 5.51 -10.72
C LEU A 13 18.39 4.16 -11.21
N ASN A 14 19.11 3.06 -10.95
CA ASN A 14 18.65 1.72 -11.33
C ASN A 14 17.26 1.42 -10.76
N TYR A 15 17.05 1.71 -9.48
CA TYR A 15 15.81 1.45 -8.77
C TYR A 15 14.62 2.17 -9.42
N VAL A 16 14.71 3.49 -9.59
CA VAL A 16 13.57 4.29 -10.02
C VAL A 16 13.24 4.11 -11.50
N PHE A 17 14.25 3.99 -12.35
CA PHE A 17 14.02 3.71 -13.77
C PHE A 17 13.37 2.34 -13.95
N LYS A 18 13.80 1.30 -13.20
CA LYS A 18 13.12 -0.01 -13.23
C LYS A 18 11.69 0.06 -12.69
N HIS A 19 11.40 0.95 -11.75
CA HIS A 19 10.02 1.14 -11.31
C HIS A 19 9.17 1.77 -12.43
N ILE A 20 9.56 2.94 -12.94
CA ILE A 20 8.82 3.67 -13.99
C ILE A 20 8.71 2.83 -15.27
N CYS A 21 9.84 2.37 -15.81
CA CYS A 21 9.85 1.70 -17.12
C CYS A 21 9.24 0.30 -17.04
N THR A 22 9.69 -0.52 -16.09
CA THR A 22 9.33 -1.95 -16.07
C THR A 22 8.04 -2.22 -15.30
N ARG A 23 7.83 -1.61 -14.12
CA ARG A 23 6.65 -1.93 -13.29
C ARG A 23 5.43 -1.11 -13.68
N VAL A 24 5.62 0.18 -14.01
CA VAL A 24 4.51 1.04 -14.41
C VAL A 24 4.22 0.90 -15.91
N LEU A 25 5.22 1.07 -16.79
CA LEU A 25 5.03 1.08 -18.25
C LEU A 25 5.17 -0.30 -18.94
N GLY A 26 5.69 -1.31 -18.25
CA GLY A 26 5.83 -2.67 -18.78
C GLY A 26 7.00 -2.89 -19.75
N ILE A 27 7.93 -1.93 -19.88
CA ILE A 27 9.09 -2.04 -20.77
C ILE A 27 10.40 -2.29 -20.01
N ASP A 28 11.28 -3.09 -20.59
CA ASP A 28 12.62 -3.30 -20.04
C ASP A 28 13.48 -2.06 -20.19
N VAL A 29 14.36 -1.81 -19.22
CA VAL A 29 15.31 -0.69 -19.22
C VAL A 29 16.72 -1.17 -18.91
N THR A 30 17.71 -0.65 -19.64
CA THR A 30 19.14 -0.89 -19.42
C THR A 30 19.91 0.42 -19.47
N PHE A 31 21.12 0.41 -18.91
CA PHE A 31 21.93 1.60 -18.72
C PHE A 31 23.29 1.45 -19.40
N THR A 32 23.84 2.57 -19.85
CA THR A 32 25.23 2.63 -20.33
C THR A 32 25.89 3.96 -19.98
N THR A 33 27.19 3.91 -19.72
CA THR A 33 28.06 5.08 -19.59
C THR A 33 28.88 5.35 -20.86
N LYS A 34 28.75 4.49 -21.88
CA LYS A 34 29.52 4.57 -23.13
C LYS A 34 28.68 5.23 -24.21
N VAL A 35 29.17 6.35 -24.74
CA VAL A 35 28.48 7.13 -25.77
C VAL A 35 28.37 6.31 -27.07
N GLU A 36 29.39 5.53 -27.42
CA GLU A 36 29.41 4.71 -28.64
C GLU A 36 28.29 3.65 -28.62
N LYS A 37 28.07 3.02 -27.45
CA LYS A 37 26.97 2.06 -27.26
C LYS A 37 25.60 2.72 -27.37
N PHE A 38 25.49 3.97 -26.91
CA PHE A 38 24.25 4.74 -27.01
C PHE A 38 23.95 5.15 -28.46
N ILE A 39 24.95 5.61 -29.19
CA ILE A 39 24.82 5.99 -30.60
C ILE A 39 24.40 4.78 -31.44
N ALA A 40 25.06 3.62 -31.25
CA ALA A 40 24.81 2.40 -32.01
C ALA A 40 23.51 1.65 -31.64
N HIS A 41 22.68 2.17 -30.72
CA HIS A 41 21.42 1.54 -30.35
C HIS A 41 20.26 2.03 -31.23
N ASP A 42 19.57 1.10 -31.88
CA ASP A 42 18.53 1.41 -32.88
C ASP A 42 17.09 1.36 -32.34
N SER A 43 16.90 1.04 -31.05
CA SER A 43 15.59 1.08 -30.40
C SER A 43 15.42 2.36 -29.57
N ILE A 44 14.32 2.44 -28.83
CA ILE A 44 14.03 3.56 -27.93
C ILE A 44 15.21 3.83 -26.98
N LYS A 45 15.71 5.07 -27.00
CA LYS A 45 16.87 5.48 -26.22
C LYS A 45 16.74 6.89 -25.70
N MET A 46 17.32 7.14 -24.54
CA MET A 46 17.35 8.47 -23.93
C MET A 46 18.66 8.74 -23.21
N SER A 47 19.00 10.02 -23.06
CA SER A 47 20.09 10.45 -22.18
C SER A 47 19.52 11.06 -20.90
N TYR A 48 20.12 10.70 -19.77
CA TYR A 48 19.80 11.21 -18.44
C TYR A 48 21.08 11.73 -17.79
N THR A 49 21.35 13.02 -18.00
CA THR A 49 22.63 13.67 -17.64
C THR A 49 22.43 15.19 -17.49
N LYS A 50 23.51 15.97 -17.29
CA LYS A 50 23.42 17.43 -17.12
C LYS A 50 23.20 18.19 -18.44
N GLN A 51 23.65 17.66 -19.57
CA GLN A 51 23.58 18.30 -20.89
C GLN A 51 23.24 17.26 -21.98
N ALA A 52 22.46 17.66 -22.97
CA ALA A 52 22.14 16.81 -24.12
C ALA A 52 23.41 16.44 -24.91
N LEU A 53 23.43 15.25 -25.49
CA LEU A 53 24.48 14.77 -26.40
C LEU A 53 24.25 15.23 -27.85
N GLY A 54 23.01 15.55 -28.19
CA GLY A 54 22.56 15.95 -29.52
C GLY A 54 21.04 16.12 -29.52
N ASN A 55 20.38 15.45 -30.48
CA ASN A 55 18.91 15.52 -30.68
C ASN A 55 18.17 14.29 -30.11
N GLU A 56 18.77 13.56 -29.18
CA GLU A 56 18.14 12.42 -28.52
C GLU A 56 17.03 12.84 -27.55
N PHE A 57 16.25 11.86 -27.06
CA PHE A 57 15.34 12.10 -25.96
C PHE A 57 16.16 12.42 -24.69
N PHE A 58 16.32 13.70 -24.38
CA PHE A 58 17.15 14.16 -23.27
C PHE A 58 16.30 14.56 -22.06
N VAL A 59 16.65 14.06 -20.88
CA VAL A 59 16.11 14.54 -19.60
C VAL A 59 17.27 14.99 -18.72
N LYS A 60 17.24 16.25 -18.30
CA LYS A 60 18.24 16.77 -17.38
C LYS A 60 18.15 16.05 -16.03
N SER A 61 19.30 15.63 -15.52
CA SER A 61 19.39 14.82 -14.31
C SER A 61 19.59 15.66 -13.04
N ASN A 62 18.81 15.39 -12.01
CA ASN A 62 18.97 15.90 -10.66
C ASN A 62 20.04 15.08 -9.90
N ASP A 63 20.79 15.76 -9.02
CA ASP A 63 21.90 15.15 -8.27
C ASP A 63 21.44 14.10 -7.26
N LEU A 64 20.18 14.17 -6.81
CA LEU A 64 19.57 13.22 -5.89
C LEU A 64 19.79 11.76 -6.29
N LEU A 65 19.75 11.45 -7.59
CA LEU A 65 19.93 10.07 -8.07
C LEU A 65 21.39 9.62 -8.05
N PHE A 66 22.37 10.49 -7.83
CA PHE A 66 23.80 10.14 -7.83
C PHE A 66 24.48 10.31 -6.47
N GLU A 67 23.79 10.94 -5.53
CA GLU A 67 24.14 11.09 -4.13
C GLU A 67 24.04 9.78 -3.33
N GLN A 68 24.63 9.80 -2.14
CA GLN A 68 24.52 8.77 -1.11
C GLN A 68 24.12 9.43 0.21
N GLY A 69 23.34 8.72 1.02
CA GLY A 69 22.88 9.20 2.32
C GLY A 69 21.77 10.25 2.24
N LEU A 70 21.49 10.85 3.38
CA LEU A 70 20.39 11.80 3.56
C LEU A 70 20.91 13.23 3.54
N ASN A 71 20.30 14.07 2.72
CA ASN A 71 20.55 15.49 2.60
C ASN A 71 19.21 16.21 2.77
N ASP A 72 19.25 17.43 3.28
CA ASP A 72 18.08 18.30 3.22
C ASP A 72 17.92 18.79 1.77
N ILE A 73 16.73 18.61 1.20
CA ILE A 73 16.45 18.90 -0.20
C ILE A 73 15.35 19.93 -0.26
N GLU A 74 15.66 21.09 -0.83
CA GLU A 74 14.65 22.09 -1.12
C GLU A 74 13.80 21.63 -2.32
N ILE A 75 12.51 21.40 -2.08
CA ILE A 75 11.56 20.93 -3.10
C ILE A 75 10.59 22.05 -3.43
N ASN A 76 10.73 22.60 -4.65
CA ASN A 76 9.75 23.51 -5.22
C ASN A 76 8.73 22.73 -6.08
N ILE A 77 7.47 22.78 -5.68
CA ILE A 77 6.37 22.06 -6.34
C ILE A 77 5.65 23.00 -7.31
N MET A 78 5.51 22.54 -8.55
CA MET A 78 4.88 23.27 -9.64
C MET A 78 3.74 22.45 -10.25
N ASP A 79 2.80 23.15 -10.90
CA ASP A 79 1.72 22.50 -11.63
C ASP A 79 2.22 21.92 -12.95
N TRP A 80 1.70 20.74 -13.32
CA TRP A 80 1.96 20.08 -14.60
C TRP A 80 0.66 19.51 -15.19
N GLY A 81 -0.09 20.37 -15.87
CA GLY A 81 -1.44 20.07 -16.32
C GLY A 81 -2.40 19.97 -15.13
N HIS A 82 -3.10 18.84 -14.98
CA HIS A 82 -4.03 18.58 -13.87
C HIS A 82 -3.35 17.93 -12.64
N SER A 83 -2.02 17.81 -12.65
CA SER A 83 -1.25 17.22 -11.56
C SER A 83 -0.11 18.16 -11.14
N LYS A 84 0.73 17.72 -10.22
CA LYS A 84 1.88 18.49 -9.71
C LYS A 84 3.17 17.69 -9.90
N CYS A 85 4.30 18.38 -9.99
CA CYS A 85 5.62 17.78 -10.04
C CYS A 85 6.66 18.71 -9.41
N PHE A 86 7.88 18.23 -9.23
CA PHE A 86 8.99 18.99 -8.68
C PHE A 86 10.30 18.57 -9.37
N PHE A 87 11.40 19.26 -9.05
CA PHE A 87 12.66 19.21 -9.79
C PHE A 87 12.50 19.66 -11.24
N PHE A 88 12.14 20.92 -11.42
CA PHE A 88 11.98 21.55 -12.74
C PHE A 88 13.30 21.59 -13.52
N ASN A 89 13.25 21.18 -14.78
CA ASN A 89 14.40 21.04 -15.68
C ASN A 89 14.50 22.15 -16.74
N GLY A 90 13.48 23.02 -16.87
CA GLY A 90 13.42 24.04 -17.91
C GLY A 90 13.13 23.46 -19.30
N ASP A 91 13.18 24.34 -20.31
CA ASP A 91 12.70 24.04 -21.67
C ASP A 91 13.66 23.17 -22.50
N LYS A 92 14.88 22.91 -22.01
CA LYS A 92 15.90 22.14 -22.72
C LYS A 92 15.73 20.62 -22.60
N SER A 93 14.86 20.15 -21.70
CA SER A 93 14.58 18.72 -21.53
C SER A 93 13.32 18.32 -22.30
N ALA A 94 13.27 17.07 -22.77
CA ALA A 94 12.11 16.50 -23.46
C ALA A 94 10.84 16.48 -22.60
N ILE A 95 11.00 16.53 -21.27
CA ILE A 95 9.93 16.75 -20.29
C ILE A 95 10.34 17.84 -19.29
N PRO A 96 9.39 18.64 -18.76
CA PRO A 96 9.71 19.82 -17.96
C PRO A 96 10.25 19.52 -16.56
N PHE A 97 10.13 18.28 -16.07
CA PHE A 97 10.55 17.89 -14.71
C PHE A 97 11.40 16.63 -14.75
N ASP A 98 12.29 16.50 -13.77
CA ASP A 98 12.97 15.24 -13.49
C ASP A 98 12.06 14.31 -12.70
N ILE A 99 11.20 13.61 -13.44
CA ILE A 99 10.26 12.66 -12.86
C ILE A 99 10.95 11.47 -12.19
N PHE A 100 12.21 11.17 -12.55
CA PHE A 100 12.94 10.04 -12.00
C PHE A 100 13.44 10.37 -10.60
N ALA A 101 14.04 11.54 -10.41
CA ALA A 101 14.39 12.03 -9.08
C ALA A 101 13.14 12.26 -8.21
N ALA A 102 12.09 12.85 -8.77
CA ALA A 102 10.86 13.10 -8.03
C ALA A 102 10.18 11.79 -7.58
N SER A 103 10.12 10.79 -8.45
CA SER A 103 9.60 9.47 -8.11
C SER A 103 10.46 8.75 -7.08
N PHE A 104 11.79 8.87 -7.18
CA PHE A 104 12.69 8.27 -6.19
C PHE A 104 12.43 8.82 -4.79
N TYR A 105 12.30 10.14 -4.66
CA TYR A 105 12.00 10.80 -3.39
C TYR A 105 10.71 10.26 -2.76
N LEU A 106 9.64 10.15 -3.55
CA LEU A 106 8.34 9.66 -3.07
C LEU A 106 8.34 8.15 -2.76
N LEU A 107 8.93 7.32 -3.61
CA LEU A 107 8.93 5.86 -3.48
C LEU A 107 9.86 5.36 -2.37
N SER A 108 11.00 6.01 -2.17
CA SER A 108 11.92 5.70 -1.06
C SER A 108 11.39 6.16 0.29
N ARG A 109 10.30 6.96 0.29
CA ARG A 109 9.78 7.65 1.47
C ARG A 109 10.85 8.51 2.13
N TYR A 110 11.63 9.23 1.32
CA TYR A 110 12.77 10.03 1.75
C TYR A 110 12.44 10.95 2.94
N GLU A 111 11.27 11.60 2.90
CA GLU A 111 10.76 12.47 3.97
C GLU A 111 10.57 11.77 5.34
N GLU A 112 10.39 10.44 5.36
CA GLU A 112 10.23 9.67 6.60
C GLU A 112 11.56 9.30 7.25
N TYR A 113 12.69 9.46 6.55
CA TYR A 113 14.03 9.31 7.11
C TYR A 113 14.55 10.63 7.70
N LEU A 114 13.96 11.76 7.33
CA LEU A 114 14.26 13.07 7.90
C LEU A 114 13.52 13.25 9.24
N PRO A 115 13.98 14.15 10.13
CA PRO A 115 13.26 14.48 11.35
C PRO A 115 11.82 14.92 11.06
N HIS A 116 10.84 14.26 11.69
CA HIS A 116 9.42 14.51 11.47
C HIS A 116 8.59 14.25 12.74
N VAL A 117 7.38 14.82 12.76
CA VAL A 117 6.42 14.60 13.85
C VAL A 117 5.70 13.27 13.65
N LYS A 118 5.72 12.43 14.68
CA LYS A 118 5.01 11.14 14.74
C LYS A 118 3.74 11.28 15.57
N ASP A 119 2.73 10.47 15.27
CA ASP A 119 1.54 10.39 16.11
C ASP A 119 1.74 9.47 17.34
N GLU A 120 0.68 9.29 18.13
CA GLU A 120 0.68 8.47 19.36
C GLU A 120 1.09 7.00 19.16
N PHE A 121 1.04 6.49 17.92
CA PHE A 121 1.46 5.13 17.55
C PHE A 121 2.83 5.11 16.86
N GLY A 122 3.53 6.25 16.79
CA GLY A 122 4.83 6.38 16.15
C GLY A 122 4.76 6.52 14.62
N ARG A 123 3.58 6.79 14.04
CA ARG A 123 3.39 6.80 12.58
C ARG A 123 3.76 8.14 11.97
N PHE A 124 4.33 8.09 10.76
CA PHE A 124 4.38 9.26 9.87
C PHE A 124 2.96 9.66 9.45
N THR A 125 2.59 10.92 9.69
CA THR A 125 1.23 11.41 9.45
C THR A 125 1.10 12.00 8.04
N ALA A 126 -0.12 11.97 7.48
CA ALA A 126 -0.36 12.56 6.16
C ALA A 126 -0.06 14.06 6.14
N SER A 127 -0.38 14.80 7.20
CA SER A 127 -0.16 16.24 7.30
C SER A 127 1.31 16.64 7.19
N GLU A 128 2.24 15.75 7.56
CA GLU A 128 3.67 15.97 7.39
C GLU A 128 4.14 15.77 5.95
N SER A 129 3.40 15.03 5.14
CA SER A 129 3.81 14.70 3.77
C SER A 129 3.79 15.91 2.84
N ILE A 130 4.77 15.97 1.93
CA ILE A 130 4.76 16.97 0.85
C ILE A 130 3.50 16.87 -0.02
N ALA A 131 2.97 15.64 -0.19
CA ALA A 131 1.78 15.37 -0.98
C ALA A 131 0.51 16.00 -0.37
N TYR A 132 0.39 15.95 0.95
CA TYR A 132 -0.72 16.59 1.65
C TYR A 132 -0.55 18.11 1.68
N LYS A 133 0.63 18.60 2.07
CA LYS A 133 0.96 20.04 2.18
C LYS A 133 0.69 20.78 0.86
N HIS A 134 0.97 20.14 -0.26
CA HIS A 134 0.77 20.71 -1.60
C HIS A 134 -0.43 20.12 -2.37
N LYS A 135 -1.34 19.43 -1.68
CA LYS A 135 -2.66 19.01 -2.21
C LYS A 135 -2.62 18.10 -3.44
N PHE A 136 -1.65 17.19 -3.54
CA PHE A 136 -1.61 16.15 -4.57
C PHE A 136 -1.70 14.72 -4.02
N LEU A 137 -1.96 14.56 -2.71
CA LEU A 137 -2.10 13.25 -2.06
C LEU A 137 -3.15 12.33 -2.72
N HIS A 138 -4.18 12.91 -3.35
CA HIS A 138 -5.27 12.16 -3.97
C HIS A 138 -4.99 11.67 -5.39
N GLN A 139 -3.77 11.86 -5.91
CA GLN A 139 -3.38 11.42 -7.26
C GLN A 139 -2.19 10.45 -7.20
N PRO A 140 -2.15 9.39 -8.04
CA PRO A 140 -0.99 8.52 -8.17
C PRO A 140 0.07 9.21 -9.03
N VAL A 141 0.65 10.30 -8.53
CA VAL A 141 1.51 11.21 -9.30
C VAL A 141 2.69 10.51 -9.97
N VAL A 142 3.30 9.50 -9.34
CA VAL A 142 4.39 8.71 -9.93
C VAL A 142 3.91 7.95 -11.17
N ASP A 143 2.74 7.33 -11.10
CA ASP A 143 2.14 6.64 -12.24
C ASP A 143 1.73 7.64 -13.34
N ILE A 144 1.13 8.77 -12.98
CA ILE A 144 0.78 9.86 -13.91
C ILE A 144 2.04 10.36 -14.64
N TRP A 145 3.14 10.60 -13.92
CA TRP A 145 4.40 11.05 -14.52
C TRP A 145 4.99 10.00 -15.46
N ALA A 146 4.88 8.71 -15.12
CA ALA A 146 5.31 7.63 -16.01
C ALA A 146 4.51 7.65 -17.32
N TYR A 147 3.19 7.84 -17.29
CA TYR A 147 2.38 7.94 -18.50
C TYR A 147 2.70 9.21 -19.31
N LYS A 148 2.95 10.35 -18.67
CA LYS A 148 3.44 11.56 -19.36
C LYS A 148 4.79 11.33 -20.05
N PHE A 149 5.69 10.57 -19.41
CA PHE A 149 6.95 10.16 -20.00
C PHE A 149 6.75 9.19 -21.17
N LYS A 150 5.84 8.22 -21.06
CA LYS A 150 5.42 7.36 -22.18
C LYS A 150 4.91 8.19 -23.37
N GLU A 151 4.02 9.15 -23.14
CA GLU A 151 3.50 10.04 -24.19
C GLU A 151 4.61 10.85 -24.87
N ALA A 152 5.54 11.41 -24.09
CA ALA A 152 6.68 12.14 -24.63
C ALA A 152 7.61 11.23 -25.44
N LEU A 153 7.91 10.02 -24.94
CA LEU A 153 8.71 9.03 -25.67
C LEU A 153 8.03 8.61 -26.98
N GLN A 154 6.72 8.34 -26.96
CA GLN A 154 5.97 7.93 -28.15
C GLN A 154 6.05 8.98 -29.26
N LYS A 155 6.06 10.28 -28.91
CA LYS A 155 6.20 11.36 -29.91
C LYS A 155 7.53 11.30 -30.65
N GLN A 156 8.61 10.87 -29.99
CA GLN A 156 9.93 10.75 -30.62
C GLN A 156 10.15 9.38 -31.27
N PHE A 157 9.48 8.35 -30.77
CA PHE A 157 9.57 6.97 -31.25
C PHE A 157 8.16 6.44 -31.60
N PRO A 158 7.54 6.95 -32.69
CA PRO A 158 6.13 6.68 -33.00
C PRO A 158 5.85 5.21 -33.28
N ASP A 159 6.82 4.47 -33.82
CA ASP A 159 6.69 3.06 -34.20
C ASP A 159 6.85 2.10 -33.02
N PHE A 160 7.23 2.58 -31.83
CA PHE A 160 7.41 1.72 -30.68
C PHE A 160 6.05 1.42 -30.01
N GLU A 161 5.68 0.15 -29.93
CA GLU A 161 4.46 -0.27 -29.25
C GLU A 161 4.70 -0.51 -27.75
N PHE A 162 4.11 0.33 -26.91
CA PHE A 162 4.12 0.09 -25.47
C PHE A 162 3.10 -0.98 -25.07
N PRO A 163 3.45 -1.84 -24.09
CA PRO A 163 2.49 -2.73 -23.47
C PRO A 163 1.28 -1.96 -22.91
N THR A 164 0.11 -2.58 -23.05
CA THR A 164 -1.12 -2.07 -22.47
C THR A 164 -1.36 -2.77 -21.14
N LYS A 165 -1.54 -1.99 -20.08
CA LYS A 165 -1.97 -2.51 -18.77
C LYS A 165 -3.47 -2.32 -18.63
N THR A 166 -4.08 -3.18 -17.82
CA THR A 166 -5.47 -3.07 -17.43
C THR A 166 -5.55 -2.75 -15.94
N TYR A 167 -6.58 -2.00 -15.58
CA TYR A 167 -6.88 -1.73 -14.18
C TYR A 167 -7.17 -3.05 -13.44
N SER A 168 -6.76 -3.11 -12.18
CA SER A 168 -7.07 -4.25 -11.32
C SER A 168 -7.38 -3.78 -9.90
N ILE A 169 -7.99 -4.65 -9.10
CA ILE A 169 -8.22 -4.37 -7.69
C ILE A 169 -7.62 -5.44 -6.80
N LYS A 170 -7.32 -5.06 -5.56
CA LYS A 170 -6.83 -5.96 -4.52
C LYS A 170 -7.49 -5.65 -3.18
N PRO A 171 -8.65 -6.25 -2.89
CA PRO A 171 -9.34 -6.04 -1.63
C PRO A 171 -8.58 -6.73 -0.49
N ILE A 172 -8.40 -6.00 0.60
CA ILE A 172 -7.78 -6.47 1.83
C ILE A 172 -8.83 -6.52 2.93
N ILE A 173 -8.86 -7.65 3.63
CA ILE A 173 -9.68 -7.85 4.82
C ILE A 173 -8.75 -7.98 6.03
N ASP A 174 -8.73 -6.93 6.85
CA ASP A 174 -7.91 -6.88 8.06
C ASP A 174 -8.69 -7.47 9.24
N VAL A 175 -8.16 -8.50 9.90
CA VAL A 175 -8.86 -9.26 10.94
C VAL A 175 -8.12 -9.13 12.28
N PRO A 176 -8.25 -7.98 12.97
CA PRO A 176 -7.69 -7.81 14.32
C PRO A 176 -8.44 -8.66 15.34
N ASN A 177 -9.73 -8.92 15.13
CA ASN A 177 -10.47 -9.87 15.94
C ASN A 177 -11.60 -10.49 15.11
N PRO A 178 -11.64 -11.82 14.93
CA PRO A 178 -12.70 -12.47 14.17
C PRO A 178 -14.09 -12.30 14.79
N TYR A 179 -14.19 -12.10 16.11
CA TYR A 179 -15.47 -12.08 16.83
C TYR A 179 -15.47 -11.03 17.94
N ARG A 180 -16.61 -10.41 18.21
CA ARG A 180 -16.74 -9.43 19.30
C ARG A 180 -16.88 -10.11 20.66
N TYR A 181 -17.62 -11.22 20.71
CA TYR A 181 -17.93 -11.93 21.95
C TYR A 181 -17.49 -13.39 21.90
N LYS A 182 -17.71 -14.08 20.76
CA LYS A 182 -17.22 -15.45 20.60
C LYS A 182 -15.70 -15.49 20.74
N LEU A 183 -15.18 -16.63 21.19
CA LEU A 183 -13.75 -16.88 21.37
C LEU A 183 -13.00 -15.89 22.30
N SER A 184 -13.74 -15.10 23.07
CA SER A 184 -13.15 -14.14 24.02
C SER A 184 -12.57 -14.83 25.27
N GLY A 185 -12.84 -16.11 25.54
CA GLY A 185 -12.36 -16.78 26.75
C GLY A 185 -13.03 -16.23 28.02
N ILE A 186 -13.05 -17.05 29.08
CA ILE A 186 -13.93 -16.84 30.25
C ILE A 186 -13.59 -15.53 30.98
N MET A 187 -12.30 -15.28 31.27
CA MET A 187 -11.88 -14.08 32.01
C MET A 187 -12.22 -12.77 31.28
N ARG A 188 -12.08 -12.71 29.94
CA ARG A 188 -12.46 -11.52 29.17
C ARG A 188 -13.96 -11.33 29.10
N THR A 189 -14.73 -12.43 29.07
CA THR A 189 -16.19 -12.35 29.14
C THR A 189 -16.64 -11.76 30.48
N ILE A 190 -16.09 -12.22 31.60
CA ILE A 190 -16.38 -11.68 32.94
C ILE A 190 -16.01 -10.20 33.03
N GLY A 191 -14.76 -9.85 32.68
CA GLY A 191 -14.31 -8.46 32.72
C GLY A 191 -15.11 -7.54 31.78
N GLY A 192 -15.48 -8.04 30.59
CA GLY A 192 -16.35 -7.33 29.65
C GLY A 192 -17.76 -7.11 30.19
N THR A 193 -18.32 -8.11 30.87
CA THR A 193 -19.63 -8.01 31.55
C THR A 193 -19.58 -6.97 32.67
N LEU A 194 -18.60 -7.06 33.59
CA LEU A 194 -18.44 -6.08 34.67
C LEU A 194 -18.30 -4.66 34.11
N LYS A 195 -17.45 -4.48 33.09
CA LYS A 195 -17.28 -3.19 32.43
C LYS A 195 -18.56 -2.67 31.80
N ASP A 196 -19.34 -3.52 31.13
CA ASP A 196 -20.60 -3.12 30.49
C ASP A 196 -21.64 -2.75 31.55
N VAL A 197 -21.69 -3.44 32.70
CA VAL A 197 -22.54 -3.08 33.86
C VAL A 197 -22.13 -1.74 34.47
N PHE A 198 -20.85 -1.57 34.82
CA PHE A 198 -20.34 -0.32 35.41
C PHE A 198 -20.47 0.90 34.49
N ARG A 199 -20.48 0.70 33.17
CA ARG A 199 -20.68 1.77 32.18
C ARG A 199 -22.14 1.90 31.71
N PHE A 200 -23.08 1.21 32.36
CA PHE A 200 -24.51 1.21 32.02
C PHE A 200 -24.80 0.87 30.54
N LYS A 201 -23.98 0.01 29.92
CA LYS A 201 -24.11 -0.44 28.52
C LYS A 201 -24.99 -1.68 28.38
N PHE A 202 -26.23 -1.60 28.86
CA PHE A 202 -27.16 -2.73 28.90
C PHE A 202 -27.42 -3.38 27.53
N LYS A 203 -27.46 -2.60 26.43
CA LYS A 203 -27.56 -3.15 25.06
C LYS A 203 -26.38 -4.08 24.73
N SER A 204 -25.15 -3.67 25.07
CA SER A 204 -23.93 -4.48 24.86
C SER A 204 -23.96 -5.77 25.69
N LEU A 205 -24.41 -5.66 26.94
CA LEU A 205 -24.55 -6.79 27.85
C LEU A 205 -25.57 -7.82 27.33
N TYR A 206 -26.76 -7.35 26.92
CA TYR A 206 -27.79 -8.21 26.32
C TYR A 206 -27.27 -8.90 25.06
N THR A 207 -26.68 -8.15 24.12
CA THR A 207 -26.10 -8.74 22.90
C THR A 207 -25.03 -9.78 23.22
N ARG A 208 -24.15 -9.53 24.20
CA ARG A 208 -23.11 -10.47 24.62
C ARG A 208 -23.71 -11.82 24.99
N PHE A 209 -24.70 -11.85 25.88
CA PHE A 209 -25.29 -13.10 26.33
C PHE A 209 -26.13 -13.77 25.24
N MET A 210 -26.87 -13.01 24.42
CA MET A 210 -27.57 -13.57 23.27
C MET A 210 -26.62 -14.25 22.28
N VAL A 211 -25.43 -13.69 22.04
CA VAL A 211 -24.41 -14.29 21.18
C VAL A 211 -23.77 -15.52 21.83
N LEU A 212 -23.42 -15.46 23.12
CA LEU A 212 -22.79 -16.57 23.83
C LEU A 212 -23.72 -17.77 24.03
N MET A 213 -25.03 -17.52 24.17
CA MET A 213 -26.07 -18.55 24.22
C MET A 213 -26.56 -18.99 22.83
N HIS A 214 -25.94 -18.51 21.75
CA HIS A 214 -26.27 -18.86 20.37
C HIS A 214 -27.67 -18.41 19.87
N PHE A 215 -28.35 -17.53 20.60
CA PHE A 215 -29.60 -16.92 20.15
C PHE A 215 -29.42 -15.76 19.15
N SER A 216 -28.19 -15.26 19.00
CA SER A 216 -27.86 -14.20 18.05
C SER A 216 -26.52 -14.44 17.37
N HIS A 217 -26.38 -13.91 16.16
CA HIS A 217 -25.12 -13.90 15.43
C HIS A 217 -24.12 -12.91 16.06
N ASP A 218 -22.82 -13.25 16.04
CA ASP A 218 -21.80 -12.32 16.52
C ASP A 218 -21.66 -11.16 15.51
N PRO A 219 -21.69 -9.89 15.95
CA PRO A 219 -21.66 -8.76 15.02
C PRO A 219 -20.38 -8.68 14.18
N TYR A 220 -19.25 -9.26 14.64
CA TYR A 220 -17.99 -9.23 13.88
C TYR A 220 -17.85 -10.42 12.93
N ASP A 221 -18.75 -11.40 13.03
CA ASP A 221 -18.78 -12.58 12.17
C ASP A 221 -19.39 -12.23 10.80
N THR A 222 -18.56 -11.64 9.95
CA THR A 222 -18.92 -11.20 8.60
C THR A 222 -18.36 -12.12 7.52
N PHE A 223 -17.66 -13.19 7.90
CA PHE A 223 -16.92 -14.06 6.99
C PHE A 223 -17.80 -14.73 5.94
N LYS A 224 -19.03 -15.13 6.29
CA LYS A 224 -19.99 -15.68 5.30
C LYS A 224 -20.23 -14.70 4.15
N TYR A 225 -20.41 -13.42 4.46
CA TYR A 225 -20.60 -12.38 3.44
C TYR A 225 -19.36 -12.23 2.57
N VAL A 226 -18.20 -12.07 3.20
CA VAL A 226 -16.94 -11.78 2.48
C VAL A 226 -16.50 -12.98 1.63
N ILE A 227 -16.61 -14.22 2.14
CA ILE A 227 -16.29 -15.44 1.40
C ILE A 227 -17.24 -15.62 0.21
N ASN A 228 -18.53 -15.32 0.37
CA ASN A 228 -19.47 -15.38 -0.76
C ASN A 228 -19.09 -14.37 -1.85
N LYS A 229 -18.66 -13.16 -1.47
CA LYS A 229 -18.15 -12.16 -2.42
C LYS A 229 -16.85 -12.62 -3.08
N GLN A 230 -15.93 -13.24 -2.35
CA GLN A 230 -14.73 -13.86 -2.92
C GLN A 230 -15.08 -14.92 -3.97
N LYS A 231 -16.03 -15.83 -3.68
CA LYS A 231 -16.45 -16.89 -4.61
C LYS A 231 -17.04 -16.35 -5.92
N GLN A 232 -17.61 -15.15 -5.88
CA GLN A 232 -18.20 -14.45 -7.03
C GLN A 232 -17.18 -13.55 -7.75
N SER A 233 -15.98 -13.35 -7.20
CA SER A 233 -14.96 -12.45 -7.75
C SER A 233 -13.91 -13.22 -8.53
N LYS A 234 -13.44 -12.66 -9.66
CA LYS A 234 -12.35 -13.25 -10.46
C LYS A 234 -10.97 -13.11 -9.81
N PHE A 235 -10.82 -12.14 -8.92
CA PHE A 235 -9.58 -11.86 -8.18
C PHE A 235 -9.66 -12.39 -6.74
N ARG A 236 -8.51 -12.71 -6.15
CA ARG A 236 -8.39 -13.18 -4.75
C ARG A 236 -8.19 -12.02 -3.79
N PHE A 237 -8.95 -12.01 -2.71
CA PHE A 237 -8.83 -11.11 -1.57
C PHE A 237 -7.64 -11.57 -0.72
N SER A 238 -7.05 -10.63 0.02
CA SER A 238 -6.02 -10.93 1.02
C SER A 238 -6.57 -10.70 2.42
N PHE A 239 -6.56 -11.74 3.25
CA PHE A 239 -6.95 -11.66 4.66
C PHE A 239 -5.72 -11.62 5.54
N PHE A 240 -5.65 -10.68 6.48
CA PHE A 240 -4.57 -10.59 7.46
C PHE A 240 -5.12 -10.88 8.85
N PHE A 241 -4.74 -12.01 9.44
CA PHE A 241 -5.22 -12.42 10.76
C PHE A 241 -4.22 -12.06 11.84
N LEU A 242 -4.72 -11.45 12.92
CA LEU A 242 -3.92 -11.23 14.12
C LEU A 242 -3.79 -12.53 14.91
N LEU A 243 -2.55 -12.97 15.10
CA LEU A 243 -2.22 -14.14 15.94
C LEU A 243 -1.42 -13.78 17.20
N GLY A 244 -1.09 -12.50 17.37
CA GLY A 244 -0.37 -12.00 18.53
C GLY A 244 -1.13 -12.23 19.83
N GLU A 245 -0.38 -12.29 20.91
CA GLU A 245 -0.94 -12.46 22.25
C GLU A 245 -1.73 -11.23 22.67
N TYR A 246 -2.65 -11.43 23.62
CA TYR A 246 -3.47 -10.34 24.12
C TYR A 246 -2.59 -9.30 24.83
N SER A 247 -2.74 -8.04 24.44
CA SER A 247 -1.99 -6.92 24.99
C SER A 247 -2.87 -5.69 25.24
N THR A 248 -2.24 -4.60 25.67
CA THR A 248 -2.87 -3.28 25.80
C THR A 248 -3.40 -2.77 24.45
N TYR A 249 -2.67 -3.06 23.36
CA TYR A 249 -2.97 -2.64 22.00
C TYR A 249 -3.85 -3.67 21.26
N ASP A 250 -3.40 -4.92 21.22
CA ASP A 250 -3.99 -5.99 20.41
C ASP A 250 -4.86 -6.91 21.25
N LYS A 251 -6.13 -7.05 20.86
CA LYS A 251 -7.15 -7.79 21.65
C LYS A 251 -7.72 -8.97 20.90
N GLY A 252 -6.89 -9.61 20.08
CA GLY A 252 -7.26 -10.71 19.17
C GLY A 252 -7.83 -11.95 19.86
N ALA A 253 -8.25 -12.92 19.05
CA ALA A 253 -8.67 -14.23 19.53
C ALA A 253 -7.45 -15.07 19.96
N ASN A 254 -7.67 -16.02 20.87
CA ASN A 254 -6.60 -16.95 21.25
C ASN A 254 -6.30 -17.87 20.05
N VAL A 255 -5.05 -17.85 19.57
CA VAL A 255 -4.59 -18.64 18.41
C VAL A 255 -4.72 -20.16 18.60
N ASN A 256 -4.64 -20.67 19.84
CA ASN A 256 -4.78 -22.09 20.13
C ASN A 256 -6.24 -22.59 20.05
N ASN A 257 -7.19 -21.69 19.78
CA ASN A 257 -8.59 -22.06 19.63
C ASN A 257 -8.83 -22.78 18.29
N LYS A 258 -9.29 -24.03 18.33
CA LYS A 258 -9.56 -24.86 17.15
C LYS A 258 -10.54 -24.20 16.16
N SER A 259 -11.54 -23.48 16.63
CA SER A 259 -12.50 -22.77 15.77
C SER A 259 -11.85 -21.59 15.05
N PHE A 260 -10.88 -20.91 15.67
CA PHE A 260 -10.16 -19.83 15.00
C PHE A 260 -9.20 -20.39 13.93
N ILE A 261 -8.47 -21.46 14.24
CA ILE A 261 -7.63 -22.17 13.26
C ILE A 261 -8.48 -22.66 12.08
N SER A 262 -9.64 -23.26 12.36
CA SER A 262 -10.58 -23.73 11.33
C SER A 262 -11.09 -22.58 10.45
N LEU A 263 -11.39 -21.42 11.04
CA LEU A 263 -11.78 -20.23 10.29
C LEU A 263 -10.66 -19.77 9.33
N ILE A 264 -9.41 -19.69 9.80
CA ILE A 264 -8.27 -19.26 8.98
C ILE A 264 -8.09 -20.23 7.80
N LYS A 265 -8.14 -21.55 8.07
CA LYS A 265 -8.05 -22.59 7.03
C LYS A 265 -9.17 -22.46 6.01
N HIS A 266 -10.41 -22.31 6.48
CA HIS A 266 -11.58 -22.15 5.61
C HIS A 266 -11.49 -20.90 4.72
N VAL A 267 -10.97 -19.78 5.24
CA VAL A 267 -10.71 -18.58 4.44
C VAL A 267 -9.59 -18.83 3.41
N GLY A 268 -8.55 -19.57 3.81
CA GLY A 268 -7.42 -19.96 2.96
C GLY A 268 -7.79 -20.82 1.76
N ASP A 269 -8.89 -21.58 1.82
CA ASP A 269 -9.40 -22.35 0.68
C ASP A 269 -9.76 -21.43 -0.50
N TYR A 270 -10.25 -20.22 -0.23
CA TYR A 270 -10.78 -19.30 -1.26
C TYR A 270 -9.94 -18.03 -1.45
N SER A 271 -9.15 -17.62 -0.46
CA SER A 271 -8.47 -16.33 -0.42
C SER A 271 -6.97 -16.49 -0.17
N ASN A 272 -6.21 -15.39 -0.24
CA ASN A 272 -4.85 -15.37 0.28
C ASN A 272 -4.89 -15.08 1.78
N VAL A 273 -4.04 -15.76 2.55
CA VAL A 273 -3.91 -15.56 3.99
C VAL A 273 -2.52 -14.99 4.29
N GLY A 274 -2.49 -13.90 5.03
CA GLY A 274 -1.29 -13.25 5.54
C GLY A 274 -1.37 -12.99 7.05
N LEU A 275 -0.27 -12.52 7.60
CA LEU A 275 -0.15 -12.22 9.03
C LEU A 275 -0.49 -10.74 9.28
N LYS A 276 -1.43 -10.49 10.19
CA LYS A 276 -1.48 -9.18 10.85
C LYS A 276 -0.51 -9.24 12.02
N ILE A 277 0.63 -8.58 11.87
CA ILE A 277 1.68 -8.55 12.88
C ILE A 277 1.22 -7.70 14.06
N SER A 278 1.33 -8.22 15.28
CA SER A 278 0.92 -7.49 16.46
C SER A 278 1.81 -6.27 16.74
N TYR A 279 1.28 -5.31 17.47
CA TYR A 279 1.94 -4.05 17.79
C TYR A 279 3.32 -4.23 18.44
N PHE A 280 3.47 -5.21 19.32
CA PHE A 280 4.75 -5.51 19.96
C PHE A 280 5.71 -6.29 19.05
N ALA A 281 5.18 -7.15 18.16
CA ALA A 281 5.99 -7.86 17.18
C ALA A 281 6.62 -6.94 16.11
N ILE A 282 6.09 -5.72 15.91
CA ILE A 282 6.66 -4.77 14.94
C ILE A 282 8.12 -4.44 15.28
N ASP A 283 8.41 -4.22 16.56
CA ASP A 283 9.73 -3.80 17.05
C ASP A 283 10.48 -4.96 17.76
N ASP A 284 9.93 -6.18 17.76
CA ASP A 284 10.51 -7.36 18.41
C ASP A 284 10.58 -8.56 17.45
N ALA A 285 11.80 -8.85 16.98
CA ALA A 285 12.06 -9.89 16.00
C ALA A 285 11.72 -11.30 16.51
N ASP A 286 11.86 -11.58 17.81
CA ASP A 286 11.57 -12.89 18.39
C ASP A 286 10.06 -13.12 18.47
N VAL A 287 9.29 -12.08 18.87
CA VAL A 287 7.83 -12.15 18.85
C VAL A 287 7.31 -12.27 17.41
N LEU A 288 7.86 -11.50 16.48
CA LEU A 288 7.50 -11.60 15.06
C LEU A 288 7.79 -12.98 14.48
N LYS A 289 8.95 -13.57 14.80
CA LYS A 289 9.30 -14.92 14.37
C LYS A 289 8.31 -15.95 14.92
N LYS A 290 7.90 -15.84 16.18
CA LYS A 290 6.86 -16.71 16.78
C LYS A 290 5.52 -16.57 16.07
N GLU A 291 5.07 -15.33 15.80
CA GLU A 291 3.82 -15.08 15.07
C GLU A 291 3.85 -15.62 13.64
N LYS A 292 4.99 -15.45 12.96
CA LYS A 292 5.25 -16.00 11.62
C LYS A 292 5.15 -17.53 11.63
N THR A 293 5.87 -18.21 12.52
CA THR A 293 5.83 -19.68 12.60
C THR A 293 4.39 -20.17 12.85
N LYS A 294 3.66 -19.52 13.77
CA LYS A 294 2.27 -19.87 14.06
C LYS A 294 1.35 -19.80 12.83
N ILE A 295 1.43 -18.73 12.03
CA ILE A 295 0.57 -18.64 10.83
C ILE A 295 0.99 -19.68 9.77
N GLU A 296 2.29 -19.93 9.61
CA GLU A 296 2.82 -20.92 8.67
C GLU A 296 2.34 -22.34 9.02
N ASP A 297 2.34 -22.70 10.31
CA ASP A 297 1.82 -23.98 10.81
C ASP A 297 0.31 -24.12 10.57
N ILE A 298 -0.45 -23.03 10.61
CA ILE A 298 -1.90 -23.05 10.36
C ILE A 298 -2.19 -23.23 8.86
N ILE A 299 -1.46 -22.53 7.99
CA ILE A 299 -1.71 -22.53 6.54
C ILE A 299 -0.91 -23.60 5.77
N ASN A 300 0.04 -24.27 6.45
CA ASN A 300 0.98 -25.27 5.90
C ASN A 300 1.77 -24.75 4.68
N LYS A 301 2.15 -23.47 4.68
CA LYS A 301 2.88 -22.79 3.59
C LYS A 301 3.74 -21.67 4.16
N PRO A 302 4.86 -21.31 3.50
CA PRO A 302 5.65 -20.14 3.88
C PRO A 302 4.82 -18.85 3.84
N LEU A 303 5.00 -18.00 4.86
CA LEU A 303 4.31 -16.72 4.95
C LEU A 303 4.81 -15.77 3.86
N ARG A 304 3.92 -15.40 2.95
CA ARG A 304 4.25 -14.49 1.85
C ARG A 304 4.05 -13.02 2.20
N ALA A 305 2.96 -12.70 2.90
CA ALA A 305 2.43 -11.36 3.02
C ALA A 305 2.15 -10.98 4.48
N SER A 306 2.42 -9.73 4.82
CA SER A 306 2.14 -9.17 6.15
C SER A 306 1.44 -7.82 6.09
N ARG A 307 0.82 -7.44 7.20
CA ARG A 307 0.30 -6.09 7.48
C ARG A 307 0.50 -5.79 8.96
N GLN A 308 0.95 -4.58 9.30
CA GLN A 308 1.21 -4.21 10.69
C GLN A 308 -0.07 -3.80 11.43
N SER A 309 -0.18 -4.15 12.71
CA SER A 309 -1.20 -3.59 13.61
C SER A 309 -1.10 -2.05 13.67
N PHE A 310 -2.25 -1.40 13.75
CA PHE A 310 -2.39 0.08 13.75
C PHE A 310 -1.82 0.80 12.52
N SER A 311 -1.44 0.07 11.46
CA SER A 311 -0.64 0.60 10.35
C SER A 311 0.63 1.31 10.82
N LYS A 312 1.20 0.86 11.94
CA LYS A 312 2.47 1.33 12.45
C LYS A 312 3.58 0.85 11.52
N LEU A 313 4.30 1.80 10.95
CA LEU A 313 5.36 1.55 9.98
C LEU A 313 6.51 2.49 10.31
N ASN A 314 7.53 1.94 10.97
CA ASN A 314 8.77 2.65 11.31
C ASN A 314 9.84 2.22 10.31
N LEU A 315 10.18 3.12 9.39
CA LEU A 315 11.26 2.90 8.44
C LEU A 315 12.61 3.26 9.08
N PRO A 316 13.68 2.50 8.76
CA PRO A 316 13.70 1.28 7.95
C PRO A 316 13.43 -0.03 8.73
N GLU A 317 13.44 0.01 10.07
CA GLU A 317 13.52 -1.19 10.93
C GLU A 317 12.37 -2.18 10.68
N THR A 318 11.14 -1.67 10.55
CA THR A 318 9.96 -2.54 10.30
C THR A 318 10.16 -3.40 9.06
N TYR A 319 10.73 -2.83 7.99
CA TYR A 319 10.94 -3.55 6.73
C TYR A 319 12.18 -4.43 6.74
N ARG A 320 13.24 -4.04 7.45
CA ARG A 320 14.40 -4.92 7.70
C ARG A 320 13.97 -6.19 8.43
N ASN A 321 13.15 -6.08 9.48
CA ASN A 321 12.60 -7.23 10.21
C ASN A 321 11.82 -8.20 9.30
N LEU A 322 11.04 -7.68 8.34
CA LEU A 322 10.32 -8.51 7.36
C LEU A 322 11.29 -9.24 6.41
N ILE A 323 12.34 -8.56 5.96
CA ILE A 323 13.34 -9.11 5.03
C ILE A 323 14.13 -10.24 5.69
N GLU A 324 14.59 -10.03 6.92
CA GLU A 324 15.33 -11.05 7.70
C GLU A 324 14.52 -12.33 7.87
N LEU A 325 13.21 -12.19 8.08
CA LEU A 325 12.29 -13.32 8.19
C LEU A 325 11.76 -13.81 6.83
N ASN A 326 12.33 -13.34 5.72
CA ASN A 326 11.96 -13.75 4.36
C ASN A 326 10.49 -13.50 3.97
N ILE A 327 9.81 -12.56 4.63
CA ILE A 327 8.46 -12.11 4.22
C ILE A 327 8.61 -11.28 2.95
N LYS A 328 7.81 -11.60 1.93
CA LYS A 328 8.02 -11.08 0.56
C LYS A 328 7.19 -9.84 0.25
N GLU A 329 6.06 -9.66 0.92
CA GLU A 329 5.12 -8.57 0.64
C GLU A 329 4.63 -7.89 1.93
N ASP A 330 4.59 -6.56 1.92
CA ASP A 330 3.95 -5.74 2.96
C ASP A 330 2.78 -4.95 2.37
N TYR A 331 1.70 -4.86 3.13
CA TYR A 331 0.48 -4.15 2.75
C TYR A 331 0.16 -3.01 3.72
N THR A 332 1.15 -2.44 4.37
CA THR A 332 0.96 -1.46 5.46
C THR A 332 1.08 -0.02 4.99
N MET A 333 1.73 0.23 3.84
CA MET A 333 1.98 1.58 3.38
C MET A 333 0.72 2.30 2.87
N GLY A 334 0.15 3.12 3.72
CA GLY A 334 -0.98 4.01 3.45
C GLY A 334 -1.28 4.88 4.67
N TYR A 335 -2.33 5.68 4.61
CA TYR A 335 -2.76 6.53 5.72
C TYR A 335 -4.05 6.00 6.35
N VAL A 336 -4.04 5.89 7.68
CA VAL A 336 -5.19 5.37 8.45
C VAL A 336 -6.42 6.28 8.34
N ASN A 337 -6.18 7.60 8.31
CA ASN A 337 -7.21 8.61 8.38
C ASN A 337 -7.35 9.42 7.09
N GLU A 338 -6.54 9.18 6.05
CA GLU A 338 -6.65 9.89 4.78
C GLU A 338 -6.79 8.90 3.62
N ILE A 339 -7.53 9.33 2.60
CA ILE A 339 -7.63 8.63 1.32
C ILE A 339 -6.57 9.20 0.39
N GLY A 340 -5.75 8.36 -0.24
CA GLY A 340 -4.72 8.84 -1.17
C GLY A 340 -3.50 7.93 -1.26
N PHE A 341 -2.43 8.44 -1.87
CA PHE A 341 -1.25 7.68 -2.26
C PHE A 341 -0.05 8.09 -1.42
N ARG A 342 0.21 7.38 -0.31
CA ARG A 342 1.34 7.69 0.60
C ARG A 342 2.68 7.76 -0.12
N ALA A 343 2.97 6.82 -1.02
CA ALA A 343 4.20 6.81 -1.82
C ALA A 343 4.04 7.49 -3.21
N GLY A 344 2.95 8.22 -3.43
CA GLY A 344 2.62 8.82 -4.73
C GLY A 344 2.34 7.81 -5.86
N SER A 345 2.24 6.52 -5.56
CA SER A 345 2.01 5.47 -6.55
C SER A 345 0.92 4.49 -6.13
N CYS A 346 0.21 3.97 -7.12
CA CYS A 346 -0.73 2.84 -7.00
C CYS A 346 -0.11 1.51 -7.49
N THR A 347 1.08 1.55 -8.08
CA THR A 347 1.79 0.38 -8.56
C THR A 347 2.71 -0.16 -7.45
N PRO A 348 2.66 -1.46 -7.11
CA PRO A 348 3.59 -2.04 -6.15
C PRO A 348 5.06 -1.82 -6.53
N PHE A 349 5.88 -1.51 -5.54
CA PHE A 349 7.31 -1.23 -5.70
C PHE A 349 8.15 -2.03 -4.72
N LEU A 350 9.47 -2.00 -4.87
CA LEU A 350 10.38 -2.67 -3.93
C LEU A 350 10.84 -1.67 -2.88
N PHE A 351 11.03 -2.10 -1.65
CA PHE A 351 11.59 -1.24 -0.62
C PHE A 351 13.04 -0.88 -0.97
N TYR A 352 13.34 0.42 -0.99
CA TYR A 352 14.69 0.94 -1.08
C TYR A 352 15.14 1.35 0.32
N ASP A 353 16.17 0.67 0.83
CA ASP A 353 16.77 0.98 2.11
C ASP A 353 17.75 2.16 1.91
N LEU A 354 17.36 3.34 2.36
CA LEU A 354 18.13 4.57 2.12
C LEU A 354 19.46 4.58 2.87
N ASP A 355 19.50 4.09 4.11
CA ASP A 355 20.75 4.09 4.88
C ASP A 355 21.81 3.19 4.24
N TYR A 356 21.38 2.08 3.64
CA TYR A 356 22.27 1.12 2.98
C TYR A 356 22.42 1.35 1.47
N GLU A 357 21.68 2.29 0.87
CA GLU A 357 21.67 2.57 -0.57
C GLU A 357 21.40 1.32 -1.43
N ILE A 358 20.46 0.47 -1.00
CA ILE A 358 20.13 -0.77 -1.71
C ILE A 358 18.64 -0.93 -1.97
N GLN A 359 18.31 -1.46 -3.14
CA GLN A 359 16.99 -2.02 -3.41
C GLN A 359 16.92 -3.41 -2.75
N THR A 360 15.93 -3.62 -1.89
CA THR A 360 15.67 -4.89 -1.20
C THR A 360 14.67 -5.75 -1.99
N PRO A 361 14.53 -7.05 -1.69
CA PRO A 361 13.53 -7.91 -2.33
C PRO A 361 12.10 -7.75 -1.76
N LEU A 362 11.90 -6.97 -0.69
CA LEU A 362 10.58 -6.77 -0.09
C LEU A 362 9.71 -5.91 -1.00
N LYS A 363 8.56 -6.44 -1.42
CA LYS A 363 7.59 -5.71 -2.24
C LYS A 363 6.57 -4.99 -1.36
N ILE A 364 6.46 -3.67 -1.56
CA ILE A 364 5.47 -2.82 -0.92
C ILE A 364 4.25 -2.74 -1.82
N CYS A 365 3.10 -3.10 -1.25
CA CYS A 365 1.80 -2.98 -1.89
C CYS A 365 1.00 -1.88 -1.15
N PRO A 366 1.10 -0.61 -1.60
CA PRO A 366 0.44 0.49 -0.92
C PRO A 366 -1.08 0.34 -0.98
N TYR A 367 -1.78 0.87 0.02
CA TYR A 367 -3.24 0.97 0.02
C TYR A 367 -3.72 2.42 -0.07
N HIS A 368 -4.87 2.61 -0.71
CA HIS A 368 -5.36 3.96 -1.07
C HIS A 368 -6.54 4.41 -0.22
N VAL A 369 -7.31 3.45 0.29
CA VAL A 369 -8.44 3.71 1.18
C VAL A 369 -8.47 2.65 2.27
N MET A 370 -8.72 3.11 3.50
CA MET A 370 -9.11 2.26 4.61
C MET A 370 -10.48 2.68 5.11
N ASP A 371 -11.28 1.71 5.55
CA ASP A 371 -12.62 1.93 6.09
C ASP A 371 -12.73 3.10 7.09
N PHE A 372 -11.78 3.25 8.02
CA PHE A 372 -11.78 4.34 8.99
C PHE A 372 -11.69 5.74 8.34
N ALA A 373 -10.93 5.90 7.26
CA ALA A 373 -10.80 7.19 6.56
C ALA A 373 -12.17 7.66 6.00
N LEU A 374 -13.04 6.72 5.61
CA LEU A 374 -14.38 7.03 5.09
C LEU A 374 -15.32 7.58 6.17
N LEU A 375 -15.04 7.37 7.46
CA LEU A 375 -15.86 7.92 8.56
C LEU A 375 -15.78 9.45 8.66
N LYS A 376 -14.80 10.10 8.03
CA LYS A 376 -14.75 11.56 7.93
C LYS A 376 -15.93 12.14 7.17
N HIS A 377 -16.56 11.36 6.31
CA HIS A 377 -17.73 11.77 5.54
C HIS A 377 -19.01 11.32 6.25
N LYS A 378 -19.92 12.26 6.52
CA LYS A 378 -21.15 11.97 7.27
C LYS A 378 -22.13 11.11 6.46
N SER A 379 -22.46 11.55 5.24
CA SER A 379 -23.44 10.88 4.39
C SER A 379 -22.85 9.65 3.69
N LEU A 380 -23.68 8.69 3.28
CA LEU A 380 -23.26 7.58 2.41
C LEU A 380 -22.93 8.09 0.99
N LEU A 381 -23.63 9.13 0.53
CA LEU A 381 -23.40 9.75 -0.77
C LEU A 381 -21.98 10.33 -0.89
N ASP A 382 -21.52 11.06 0.12
CA ASP A 382 -20.17 11.62 0.14
C ASP A 382 -19.10 10.52 0.19
N LYS A 383 -19.33 9.45 0.98
CA LYS A 383 -18.44 8.28 1.00
C LYS A 383 -18.31 7.65 -0.39
N LYS A 384 -19.44 7.45 -1.08
CA LYS A 384 -19.48 6.91 -2.45
C LYS A 384 -18.74 7.83 -3.43
N ARG A 385 -18.96 9.14 -3.35
CA ARG A 385 -18.29 10.13 -4.21
C ARG A 385 -16.77 10.09 -4.06
N VAL A 386 -16.27 10.18 -2.84
CA VAL A 386 -14.81 10.18 -2.60
C VAL A 386 -14.18 8.83 -2.97
N LEU A 387 -14.88 7.73 -2.70
CA LEU A 387 -14.45 6.40 -3.12
C LEU A 387 -14.37 6.25 -4.64
N ASN A 388 -15.38 6.71 -5.38
CA ASN A 388 -15.38 6.67 -6.84
C ASN A 388 -14.28 7.57 -7.43
N ASN A 389 -14.03 8.74 -6.83
CA ASN A 389 -12.96 9.61 -7.27
C ASN A 389 -11.59 8.90 -7.19
N ILE A 390 -11.25 8.31 -6.04
CA ILE A 390 -9.95 7.63 -5.88
C ILE A 390 -9.83 6.38 -6.77
N ILE A 391 -10.94 5.67 -7.02
CA ILE A 391 -10.99 4.56 -7.98
C ILE A 391 -10.67 5.07 -9.40
N ASN A 392 -11.29 6.18 -9.81
CA ASN A 392 -11.10 6.76 -11.14
C ASN A 392 -9.66 7.24 -11.35
N GLU A 393 -9.02 7.82 -10.33
CA GLU A 393 -7.59 8.20 -10.39
C GLU A 393 -6.69 7.00 -10.70
N VAL A 394 -6.98 5.83 -10.12
CA VAL A 394 -6.23 4.60 -10.42
C VAL A 394 -6.57 4.03 -11.80
N LYS A 395 -7.83 4.13 -12.24
CA LYS A 395 -8.25 3.70 -13.59
C LYS A 395 -7.56 4.51 -14.69
N GLN A 396 -7.39 5.83 -14.51
CA GLN A 396 -6.72 6.69 -15.49
C GLN A 396 -5.29 6.27 -15.80
N VAL A 397 -4.63 5.57 -14.88
CA VAL A 397 -3.26 5.05 -15.05
C VAL A 397 -3.21 3.52 -15.20
N ASN A 398 -4.36 2.86 -15.38
CA ASN A 398 -4.49 1.38 -15.42
C ASN A 398 -3.71 0.70 -14.28
N GLY A 399 -3.83 1.28 -13.08
CA GLY A 399 -3.12 0.83 -11.88
C GLY A 399 -3.83 -0.28 -11.12
N GLN A 400 -3.30 -0.61 -9.95
CA GLN A 400 -3.94 -1.56 -9.03
C GLN A 400 -4.57 -0.81 -7.86
N PHE A 401 -5.90 -0.86 -7.71
CA PHE A 401 -6.59 -0.25 -6.59
C PHE A 401 -6.65 -1.21 -5.39
N VAL A 402 -5.93 -0.86 -4.33
CA VAL A 402 -5.86 -1.59 -3.07
C VAL A 402 -6.70 -0.89 -2.00
N SER A 403 -7.65 -1.60 -1.41
CA SER A 403 -8.55 -1.11 -0.35
C SER A 403 -8.48 -1.98 0.89
N VAL A 404 -8.57 -1.39 2.09
CA VAL A 404 -8.54 -2.11 3.37
C VAL A 404 -9.87 -1.95 4.11
N PHE A 405 -10.49 -3.08 4.43
CA PHE A 405 -11.66 -3.14 5.31
C PHE A 405 -11.35 -4.09 6.45
N HIS A 406 -11.66 -3.71 7.68
CA HIS A 406 -11.67 -4.65 8.78
C HIS A 406 -12.90 -5.54 8.69
N ASN A 407 -12.80 -6.80 9.11
CA ASN A 407 -13.95 -7.72 9.08
C ASN A 407 -15.20 -7.12 9.75
N TYR A 408 -15.03 -6.46 10.89
CA TYR A 408 -16.14 -5.92 11.66
C TYR A 408 -16.78 -4.66 11.05
N THR A 409 -16.13 -3.98 10.11
CA THR A 409 -16.74 -2.82 9.42
C THR A 409 -17.70 -3.24 8.32
N LEU A 410 -17.75 -4.54 7.99
CA LEU A 410 -18.77 -5.12 7.11
C LEU A 410 -19.95 -5.70 7.91
N SER A 411 -20.12 -5.26 9.17
CA SER A 411 -21.23 -5.66 10.04
C SER A 411 -22.45 -4.77 9.85
N TYR A 412 -23.58 -5.15 10.47
CA TYR A 412 -24.81 -4.34 10.49
C TYR A 412 -24.87 -3.34 11.65
N SER A 413 -23.73 -3.02 12.30
CA SER A 413 -23.75 -2.04 13.39
C SER A 413 -23.96 -0.63 12.85
N ASP A 414 -24.66 0.22 13.61
CA ASP A 414 -25.02 1.59 13.21
C ASP A 414 -23.84 2.42 12.70
N ARG A 415 -22.67 2.31 13.35
CA ARG A 415 -21.43 3.01 12.96
C ARG A 415 -20.96 2.64 11.56
N TRP A 416 -21.18 1.40 11.14
CA TRP A 416 -20.68 0.82 9.89
C TRP A 416 -21.79 0.63 8.85
N SER A 417 -22.95 1.25 9.06
CA SER A 417 -24.04 1.21 8.09
C SER A 417 -23.59 1.72 6.71
N GLY A 418 -23.95 0.99 5.65
CA GLY A 418 -23.58 1.28 4.27
C GLY A 418 -22.16 0.86 3.85
N PHE A 419 -21.31 0.35 4.76
CA PHE A 419 -19.95 -0.06 4.40
C PHE A 419 -19.92 -1.30 3.50
N LYS A 420 -20.93 -2.18 3.57
CA LYS A 420 -21.09 -3.26 2.58
C LYS A 420 -21.31 -2.72 1.17
N ASP A 421 -22.06 -1.63 1.02
CA ASP A 421 -22.31 -1.00 -0.28
C ASP A 421 -21.03 -0.40 -0.84
N LEU A 422 -20.25 0.29 0.01
CA LEU A 422 -18.94 0.82 -0.36
C LEU A 422 -17.99 -0.30 -0.79
N PHE A 423 -17.97 -1.41 -0.06
CA PHE A 423 -17.18 -2.58 -0.45
C PHE A 423 -17.64 -3.18 -1.79
N ASN A 424 -18.95 -3.26 -2.04
CA ASN A 424 -19.47 -3.76 -3.32
C ASN A 424 -19.09 -2.87 -4.50
N ILE A 425 -19.13 -1.54 -4.35
CA ILE A 425 -18.67 -0.60 -5.39
C ILE A 425 -17.22 -0.90 -5.81
N ILE A 426 -16.35 -1.19 -4.84
CA ILE A 426 -14.95 -1.56 -5.11
C ILE A 426 -14.88 -2.87 -5.89
N LEU A 427 -15.65 -3.89 -5.49
CA LEU A 427 -15.64 -5.17 -6.20
C LEU A 427 -16.16 -5.05 -7.64
N GLU A 428 -17.22 -4.27 -7.83
CA GLU A 428 -17.82 -4.00 -9.14
C GLU A 428 -16.86 -3.22 -10.05
N SER A 429 -16.07 -2.29 -9.50
CA SER A 429 -15.12 -1.51 -10.30
C SER A 429 -14.06 -2.38 -10.99
N GLY A 430 -13.70 -3.52 -10.40
CA GLY A 430 -12.77 -4.51 -10.96
C GLY A 430 -13.40 -5.57 -11.87
N ASN A 431 -14.73 -5.64 -11.97
CA ASN A 431 -15.43 -6.58 -12.85
C ASN A 431 -15.86 -5.95 -14.18
N ASN A 432 -16.03 -4.63 -14.22
CA ASN A 432 -16.62 -3.87 -15.33
C ASN A 432 -15.66 -3.55 -16.51
N GLU A 433 -14.56 -4.28 -16.69
CA GLU A 433 -13.57 -4.03 -17.76
C GLU A 433 -13.33 -5.24 -18.68
N ASN A 434 -14.39 -6.02 -18.91
CA ASN A 434 -14.43 -6.99 -20.02
C ASN A 434 -15.30 -6.46 -21.16
#